data_AF-A0A655EDZ4-F1
#
_entry.id   AF-A0A655EDZ4-F1
#
_cell.length_a   1.000
_cell.length_b   1.000
_cell.length_c   1.000
_cell.angle_alpha   90.00
_cell.angle_beta   90.00
_cell.angle_gamma   90.00
#
_symmetry.space_group_name_H-M   'P 1'
#
loop_
_entity.id
_entity.type
_entity.pdbx_description
1 polymer ?
#
loop_
_entity_poly.entity_id
_entity_poly.type
_entity_poly.pdbx_seq_one_letter_code
_entity_poly.pdbx_strand_id
1 'polypeptide(L)'
;MVSTGATLEANGLREVEVIYRSKACLIQRDGEMAQSKQQLIDKLLTRIQGVIQARESKYIMMHAPSERLEEVIALLPGAERPTILPLAGEQQRVAMHMVSSETLFWETMEKLKALGASSILVLPIEKMME
;
A
#
# COMPACT_ATOMS: atom_id res chain seq x y z
N MET A 1 -22.00 1.50 -17.91
CA MET A 1 -20.84 1.21 -17.03
C MET A 1 -21.18 0.02 -16.18
N VAL A 2 -20.27 -0.93 -16.04
CA VAL A 2 -20.44 -2.12 -15.20
C VAL A 2 -19.39 -2.05 -14.09
N SER A 3 -19.78 -2.31 -12.84
CA SER A 3 -18.87 -2.34 -11.68
C SER A 3 -18.93 -3.70 -10.99
N THR A 4 -20.01 -4.00 -10.28
CA THR A 4 -20.21 -5.31 -9.61
C THR A 4 -20.88 -6.36 -10.48
N GLY A 5 -21.39 -5.99 -11.66
CA GLY A 5 -22.13 -6.91 -12.55
C GLY A 5 -23.59 -7.18 -12.16
N ALA A 6 -24.02 -6.80 -10.95
CA ALA A 6 -25.35 -7.12 -10.41
C ALA A 6 -26.51 -6.69 -11.34
N THR A 7 -26.39 -5.55 -12.01
CA THR A 7 -27.43 -5.09 -12.97
C THR A 7 -27.51 -5.97 -14.21
N LEU A 8 -26.39 -6.52 -14.71
CA LEU A 8 -26.40 -7.44 -15.85
C LEU A 8 -27.05 -8.77 -15.44
N GLU A 9 -26.63 -9.32 -14.31
CA GLU A 9 -27.14 -10.58 -13.79
C GLU A 9 -28.65 -10.54 -13.54
N ALA A 10 -29.15 -9.46 -12.92
CA ALA A 10 -30.58 -9.25 -12.68
C ALA A 10 -31.42 -9.22 -13.97
N ASN A 11 -30.78 -9.02 -15.12
CA ASN A 11 -31.41 -9.00 -16.44
C ASN A 11 -31.02 -10.21 -17.32
N GLY A 12 -30.41 -11.25 -16.75
CA GLY A 12 -29.98 -12.43 -17.49
C GLY A 12 -28.87 -12.15 -18.51
N LEU A 13 -28.12 -11.06 -18.33
CA LEU A 13 -27.01 -10.67 -19.19
C LEU A 13 -25.68 -11.06 -18.56
N ARG A 14 -24.64 -11.23 -19.39
CA ARG A 14 -23.26 -11.46 -18.96
C ARG A 14 -22.29 -10.54 -19.68
N GLU A 15 -21.19 -10.21 -19.02
CA GLU A 15 -20.07 -9.50 -19.63
C GLU A 15 -19.39 -10.40 -20.67
N VAL A 16 -19.00 -9.81 -21.81
CA VAL A 16 -18.38 -10.54 -22.93
C VAL A 16 -17.04 -9.95 -23.34
N GLU A 17 -16.92 -8.63 -23.35
CA GLU A 17 -15.68 -7.93 -23.71
C GLU A 17 -15.63 -6.56 -23.03
N VAL A 18 -14.47 -6.21 -22.47
CA VAL A 18 -14.22 -4.92 -21.84
C VAL A 18 -13.65 -3.95 -22.88
N ILE A 19 -14.47 -3.00 -23.33
CA ILE A 19 -14.04 -1.99 -24.32
C ILE A 19 -13.22 -0.84 -23.70
N TYR A 20 -13.42 -0.54 -22.41
CA TYR A 20 -12.76 0.57 -21.74
C TYR A 20 -12.78 0.43 -20.21
N ARG A 21 -11.68 0.77 -19.55
CA ARG A 21 -11.58 0.86 -18.09
C ARG A 21 -11.51 2.32 -17.67
N SER A 22 -12.50 2.77 -16.90
CA SER A 22 -12.59 4.15 -16.42
C SER A 22 -12.18 4.27 -14.96
N LYS A 23 -11.55 5.39 -14.60
CA LYS A 23 -11.22 5.80 -13.22
C LYS A 23 -11.50 7.29 -13.07
N ALA A 24 -11.78 7.74 -11.84
CA ALA A 24 -11.83 9.16 -11.54
C ALA A 24 -10.43 9.78 -11.70
N CYS A 25 -10.35 10.98 -12.27
CA CYS A 25 -9.13 11.75 -12.43
C CYS A 25 -9.36 13.20 -12.03
N LEU A 26 -8.28 13.87 -11.59
CA LEU A 26 -8.27 15.32 -11.41
C LEU A 26 -7.86 15.96 -12.73
N ILE A 27 -8.67 16.89 -13.23
CA ILE A 27 -8.41 17.61 -14.49
C ILE A 27 -8.25 19.11 -14.20
N GLN A 28 -7.35 19.75 -14.94
CA GLN A 28 -7.14 21.20 -14.93
C GLN A 28 -7.40 21.73 -16.34
N ARG A 29 -8.01 22.93 -16.46
CA ARG A 29 -8.19 23.58 -17.76
C ARG A 29 -6.84 23.93 -18.37
N ASP A 30 -6.80 23.97 -19.70
CA ASP A 30 -5.66 24.49 -20.43
C ASP A 30 -5.53 26.02 -20.27
N GLY A 31 -4.31 26.54 -20.49
CA GLY A 31 -3.94 27.94 -20.38
C GLY A 31 -3.60 28.43 -18.97
N GLU A 32 -3.25 29.71 -18.86
CA GLU A 32 -2.74 30.30 -17.63
C GLU A 32 -3.76 30.31 -16.49
N MET A 33 -3.33 29.91 -15.30
CA MET A 33 -4.09 29.99 -14.06
C MET A 33 -3.52 31.07 -13.14
N ALA A 34 -4.40 31.79 -12.45
CA ALA A 34 -3.98 32.75 -11.43
C ALA A 34 -3.13 32.04 -10.37
N GLN A 35 -2.00 32.64 -10.00
CA GLN A 35 -0.99 32.02 -9.12
C GLN A 35 -1.59 31.49 -7.81
N SER A 36 -2.51 32.22 -7.19
CA SER A 36 -3.20 31.81 -5.96
C SER A 36 -4.02 30.52 -6.15
N LYS A 37 -4.62 30.32 -7.32
CA LYS A 37 -5.35 29.09 -7.65
C LYS A 37 -4.40 27.94 -7.96
N GLN A 38 -3.29 28.20 -8.66
CA GLN A 38 -2.29 27.17 -8.95
C GLN A 38 -1.70 26.61 -7.64
N GLN A 39 -1.33 27.49 -6.70
CA GLN A 39 -0.84 27.07 -5.38
C GLN A 39 -1.85 26.20 -4.61
N LEU A 40 -3.14 26.51 -4.71
CA LEU A 40 -4.19 25.70 -4.09
C LEU A 40 -4.33 24.33 -4.78
N ILE A 41 -4.25 24.30 -6.11
CA ILE A 41 -4.27 23.06 -6.90
C ILE A 41 -3.10 22.17 -6.52
N ASP A 42 -1.89 22.72 -6.47
CA ASP A 42 -0.68 21.96 -6.11
C ASP A 42 -0.82 21.38 -4.70
N LYS A 43 -1.30 22.18 -3.74
CA LYS A 43 -1.57 21.72 -2.37
C LYS A 43 -2.63 20.61 -2.31
N LEU A 44 -3.67 20.70 -3.12
CA LEU A 44 -4.70 19.67 -3.21
C LEU A 44 -4.16 18.39 -3.84
N LEU A 45 -3.34 18.51 -4.90
CA LEU A 45 -2.72 17.41 -5.59
C LEU A 45 -1.80 16.60 -4.65
N THR A 46 -0.94 17.28 -3.88
CA THR A 46 -0.10 16.63 -2.85
C THR A 46 -0.93 15.86 -1.83
N ARG A 47 -2.06 16.45 -1.37
CA ARG A 47 -2.95 15.79 -0.40
C ARG A 47 -3.67 14.58 -0.99
N ILE A 48 -4.14 14.68 -2.23
CA ILE A 48 -4.79 13.56 -2.92
C ILE A 48 -3.79 12.42 -3.10
N GLN A 49 -2.57 12.74 -3.54
CA GLN A 49 -1.50 11.76 -3.72
C GLN A 49 -1.18 11.05 -2.40
N GLY A 50 -0.97 11.80 -1.31
CA GLY A 50 -0.69 11.23 0.00
C GLY A 50 -1.82 10.35 0.56
N VAL A 51 -3.08 10.67 0.26
CA VAL A 51 -4.23 9.83 0.65
C VAL A 51 -4.30 8.54 -0.19
N ILE A 52 -4.04 8.62 -1.50
CA ILE A 52 -4.00 7.43 -2.38
C ILE A 52 -2.90 6.49 -1.90
N GLN A 53 -1.70 7.02 -1.69
CA GLN A 53 -0.54 6.25 -1.25
C GLN A 53 -0.79 5.61 0.12
N ALA A 54 -1.32 6.36 1.09
CA ALA A 54 -1.65 5.82 2.42
C ALA A 54 -2.68 4.67 2.37
N ARG A 55 -3.68 4.78 1.48
CA ARG A 55 -4.72 3.76 1.32
C ARG A 55 -4.14 2.44 0.79
N GLU A 56 -3.23 2.54 -0.17
CA GLU A 56 -2.59 1.40 -0.84
C GLU A 56 -1.47 0.80 0.03
N SER A 57 -0.83 1.61 0.87
CA SER A 57 0.23 1.17 1.79
C SER A 57 -0.28 0.56 3.10
N LYS A 58 0.56 -0.24 3.74
CA LYS A 58 0.36 -0.80 5.09
C LYS A 58 1.63 -0.63 5.92
N TYR A 59 1.43 -0.36 7.21
CA TYR A 59 2.54 -0.39 8.17
C TYR A 59 2.65 -1.81 8.75
N ILE A 60 3.81 -2.42 8.60
CA ILE A 60 4.06 -3.79 9.01
C ILE A 60 5.09 -3.77 10.13
N MET A 61 4.76 -4.44 11.24
CA MET A 61 5.68 -4.72 12.33
C MET A 61 5.79 -6.21 12.54
N MET A 62 6.99 -6.72 12.78
CA MET A 62 7.20 -8.12 13.12
C MET A 62 8.48 -8.32 13.91
N HIS A 63 8.61 -9.46 14.56
CA HIS A 63 9.90 -9.97 15.00
C HIS A 63 10.47 -10.89 13.92
N ALA A 64 11.74 -10.75 13.60
CA ALA A 64 12.43 -11.57 12.60
C ALA A 64 13.78 -12.07 13.15
N PRO A 65 14.25 -13.27 12.74
CA PRO A 65 15.59 -13.72 13.05
C PRO A 65 16.64 -12.80 12.43
N SER A 66 17.61 -12.35 13.23
CA SER A 66 18.65 -11.41 12.80
C SER A 66 19.47 -11.92 11.61
N GLU A 67 19.67 -13.24 11.51
CA GLU A 67 20.45 -13.90 10.45
C GLU A 67 19.71 -14.02 9.11
N ARG A 68 18.38 -13.87 9.10
CA ARG A 68 17.53 -14.04 7.91
C ARG A 68 16.87 -12.76 7.43
N LEU A 69 17.37 -11.60 7.87
CA LEU A 69 16.74 -10.31 7.58
C LEU A 69 16.64 -10.04 6.09
N GLU A 70 17.66 -10.37 5.30
CA GLU A 70 17.65 -10.15 3.85
C GLU A 70 16.55 -10.96 3.16
N GLU A 71 16.37 -12.22 3.54
CA GLU A 71 15.31 -13.09 3.01
C GLU A 71 13.92 -12.57 3.39
N VAL A 72 13.77 -12.09 4.64
CA VAL A 72 12.52 -11.51 5.13
C VAL A 72 12.18 -10.22 4.38
N ILE A 73 13.17 -9.35 4.13
CA ILE A 73 13.00 -8.10 3.37
C ILE A 73 12.63 -8.39 1.91
N ALA A 74 13.25 -9.40 1.29
CA ALA A 74 12.98 -9.77 -0.09
C ALA A 74 11.53 -10.23 -0.33
N LEU A 75 10.85 -10.74 0.71
CA LEU A 75 9.44 -11.12 0.64
C LEU A 75 8.45 -9.94 0.76
N LEU A 76 8.94 -8.75 1.06
CA LEU A 76 8.12 -7.56 1.33
C LEU A 76 8.31 -6.56 0.19
N PRO A 77 7.58 -6.73 -0.94
CA PRO A 77 7.67 -5.84 -2.09
C PRO A 77 7.19 -4.44 -1.74
N GLY A 78 7.84 -3.44 -2.33
CA GLY A 78 7.52 -2.03 -2.06
C GLY A 78 7.81 -1.58 -0.62
N ALA A 79 8.51 -2.40 0.17
CA ALA A 79 9.00 -2.00 1.47
C ALA A 79 10.17 -1.02 1.31
N GLU A 80 10.06 0.16 1.91
CA GLU A 80 11.22 1.01 2.16
C GLU A 80 12.23 0.26 3.06
N ARG A 81 13.46 0.81 3.18
CA ARG A 81 14.46 0.25 4.10
C ARG A 81 13.85 0.08 5.49
N PRO A 82 13.76 -1.15 6.01
CA PRO A 82 13.10 -1.37 7.29
C PRO A 82 13.88 -0.71 8.42
N THR A 83 13.15 -0.21 9.40
CA THR A 83 13.73 0.17 10.69
C THR A 83 13.90 -1.10 11.52
N ILE A 84 15.13 -1.34 11.97
CA ILE A 84 15.50 -2.53 12.75
C ILE A 84 15.82 -2.09 14.17
N LEU A 85 15.13 -2.71 15.14
CA LEU A 85 15.23 -2.42 16.57
C LEU A 85 15.69 -3.68 17.30
N PRO A 86 16.75 -3.61 18.13
CA PRO A 86 17.14 -4.75 18.97
C PRO A 86 16.07 -5.02 20.03
N LEU A 87 15.81 -6.30 20.29
CA LEU A 87 14.89 -6.72 21.35
C LEU A 87 15.62 -6.80 22.69
N ALA A 88 14.95 -6.40 23.77
CA ALA A 88 15.54 -6.39 25.10
C ALA A 88 15.83 -7.83 25.56
N GLY A 89 17.10 -8.14 25.83
CA GLY A 89 17.54 -9.46 26.30
C GLY A 89 17.58 -10.55 25.22
N GLU A 90 17.42 -10.20 23.94
CA GLU A 90 17.40 -11.16 22.84
C GLU A 90 18.32 -10.71 21.69
N GLN A 91 19.32 -11.52 21.34
CA GLN A 91 20.31 -11.18 20.30
C GLN A 91 20.00 -11.80 18.94
N GLN A 92 19.25 -12.90 18.93
CA GLN A 92 18.97 -13.68 17.72
C GLN A 92 17.75 -13.17 16.96
N ARG A 93 17.01 -12.20 17.53
CA ARG A 93 15.82 -11.60 16.92
C ARG A 93 15.85 -10.09 17.04
N VAL A 94 15.21 -9.46 16.07
CA VAL A 94 14.99 -8.01 16.02
C VAL A 94 13.52 -7.72 15.78
N ALA A 95 13.05 -6.58 16.28
CA ALA A 95 11.80 -5.99 15.82
C ALA A 95 12.08 -5.22 14.53
N MET A 96 11.23 -5.42 13.53
CA MET A 96 11.33 -4.82 12.22
C MET A 96 10.06 -4.06 11.91
N HIS A 97 10.22 -2.80 11.50
CA HIS A 97 9.14 -1.87 11.20
C HIS A 97 9.32 -1.36 9.77
N MET A 98 8.25 -1.36 8.97
CA MET A 98 8.31 -0.84 7.60
C MET A 98 6.94 -0.40 7.09
N VAL A 99 6.95 0.39 6.03
CA VAL A 99 5.79 0.65 5.18
C VAL A 99 5.96 -0.17 3.91
N SER A 100 4.96 -0.96 3.53
CA SER A 100 4.89 -1.62 2.22
C SER A 100 3.77 -0.98 1.41
N SER A 101 4.05 -0.64 0.15
CA SER A 101 3.07 -0.08 -0.80
C SER A 101 2.12 -1.12 -1.41
N GLU A 102 2.32 -2.39 -1.08
CA GLU A 102 1.48 -3.49 -1.56
C GLU A 102 0.65 -4.10 -0.42
N THR A 103 -0.46 -4.73 -0.81
CA THR A 103 -1.25 -5.49 0.16
C THR A 103 -0.50 -6.77 0.53
N LEU A 104 -0.23 -6.94 1.83
CA LEU A 104 0.35 -8.17 2.33
C LEU A 104 -0.68 -9.31 2.25
N PHE A 105 -0.47 -10.25 1.33
CA PHE A 105 -1.33 -11.42 1.17
C PHE A 105 -1.04 -12.48 2.24
N TRP A 106 -2.04 -13.35 2.48
CA TRP A 106 -1.90 -14.49 3.39
C TRP A 106 -0.70 -15.38 3.03
N GLU A 107 -0.48 -15.64 1.75
CA GLU A 107 0.67 -16.41 1.27
C GLU A 107 2.01 -15.78 1.68
N THR A 108 2.12 -14.45 1.64
CA THR A 108 3.33 -13.74 2.09
C THR A 108 3.53 -13.89 3.59
N MET A 109 2.46 -13.78 4.39
CA MET A 109 2.54 -13.99 5.85
C MET A 109 2.96 -15.42 6.22
N GLU A 110 2.49 -16.42 5.47
CA GLU A 110 2.90 -17.82 5.66
C GLU A 110 4.38 -18.02 5.35
N LYS A 111 4.88 -17.45 4.25
CA LYS A 111 6.31 -17.48 3.89
C LYS A 111 7.17 -16.80 4.96
N LEU A 112 6.77 -15.62 5.44
CA LEU A 112 7.45 -14.92 6.53
C LEU A 112 7.52 -15.78 7.79
N LYS A 113 6.42 -16.45 8.15
CA LYS A 113 6.38 -17.36 9.30
C LYS A 113 7.28 -18.58 9.12
N ALA A 114 7.36 -19.13 7.91
CA ALA A 114 8.29 -20.21 7.57
C ALA A 114 9.77 -19.77 7.66
N LEU A 115 10.07 -18.49 7.45
CA LEU A 115 11.40 -17.90 7.70
C LEU A 115 11.69 -17.63 9.19
N GLY A 116 10.73 -17.89 10.08
CA GLY A 116 10.86 -17.67 11.52
C GLY A 116 10.39 -16.30 12.00
N ALA A 117 9.70 -15.52 11.15
CA ALA A 117 9.05 -14.31 11.60
C ALA A 117 7.89 -14.61 12.55
N SER A 118 7.68 -13.74 13.53
CA SER A 118 6.63 -13.86 14.54
C SER A 118 6.07 -12.49 14.90
N SER A 119 4.94 -12.47 15.63
CA SER A 119 4.28 -11.22 16.04
C SER A 119 4.02 -10.26 14.87
N ILE A 120 3.66 -10.80 13.71
CA ILE A 120 3.40 -10.02 12.50
C ILE A 120 2.10 -9.24 12.70
N LEU A 121 2.19 -7.92 12.61
CA LEU A 121 1.09 -6.97 12.73
C LEU A 121 1.04 -6.13 11.45
N VAL A 122 -0.17 -5.93 10.93
CA VAL A 122 -0.43 -5.10 9.76
C VAL A 122 -1.41 -4.01 10.18
N LEU A 123 -0.98 -2.76 10.09
CA LEU A 123 -1.73 -1.59 10.53
C LEU A 123 -2.09 -0.72 9.31
N PRO A 124 -3.31 -0.15 9.28
CA PRO A 124 -3.68 0.81 8.25
C PRO A 124 -2.92 2.13 8.44
N ILE A 125 -2.62 2.81 7.33
CA ILE A 125 -2.07 4.16 7.33
C ILE A 125 -3.18 5.11 6.86
N GLU A 126 -3.46 6.15 7.65
CA GLU A 126 -4.52 7.11 7.29
C GLU A 126 -4.06 8.16 6.29
N LYS A 127 -2.84 8.66 6.47
CA LYS A 127 -2.22 9.71 5.66
C LYS A 127 -0.72 9.50 5.61
N MET A 128 -0.14 9.76 4.45
CA MET A 128 1.29 9.72 4.23
C MET A 128 1.70 10.98 3.46
N MET A 129 2.91 11.45 3.73
CA MET A 129 3.46 12.62 3.07
C MET A 129 4.96 12.38 2.87
N GLU A 130 5.38 12.46 1.62
CA GLU A 130 6.78 12.47 1.18
C GLU A 130 7.09 13.78 0.48
#